data_AF-A0A0B0CYL0-F1
#
_entry.id   AF-A0A0B0CYL0-F1
#
_cell.length_a   1.000
_cell.length_b   1.000
_cell.length_c   1.000
_cell.angle_alpha   90.00
_cell.angle_beta   90.00
_cell.angle_gamma   90.00
#
_symmetry.space_group_name_H-M   'P 1'
#
loop_
_entity.id
_entity.type
_entity.pdbx_description
1 polymer ?
#
loop_
_entity_poly.entity_id
_entity_poly.type
_entity_poly.pdbx_seq_one_letter_code
_entity_poly.pdbx_strand_id
1 'polypeptide(L)' 'MSMNHMDDFLYQLKKYMEYTTELRSSYEHLSEHEKSLVVEASPTKNSPETIAKQAYTWHDDLFERLNKTR' A
#
# COMPACT_ATOMS: atom_id res chain seq x y z
N MET A 1 -7.67 -10.42 -26.15
CA MET A 1 -6.53 -10.05 -25.29
C MET A 1 -6.83 -10.59 -23.91
N SER A 2 -6.45 -11.83 -23.56
CA SER A 2 -6.56 -12.24 -22.15
C SER A 2 -5.41 -11.56 -21.42
N MET A 3 -5.72 -10.48 -20.70
CA MET A 3 -4.79 -9.99 -19.70
C MET A 3 -4.52 -11.15 -18.74
N ASN A 4 -3.25 -11.48 -18.54
CA ASN A 4 -2.83 -12.49 -17.60
C ASN A 4 -3.31 -12.06 -16.21
N HIS A 5 -3.98 -12.94 -15.47
CA HIS A 5 -4.49 -12.63 -14.12
C HIS A 5 -3.40 -12.07 -13.18
N MET A 6 -2.13 -12.43 -13.40
CA MET A 6 -1.00 -11.85 -12.67
C MET A 6 -0.74 -10.39 -13.05
N ASP A 7 -0.84 -10.04 -14.33
CA ASP A 7 -0.63 -8.65 -14.78
C ASP A 7 -1.76 -7.74 -14.27
N ASP A 8 -2.99 -8.25 -14.22
CA ASP A 8 -4.13 -7.56 -13.60
C ASP A 8 -3.89 -7.35 -12.10
N PHE A 9 -3.39 -8.37 -11.39
CA PHE A 9 -3.06 -8.24 -9.97
C PHE A 9 -1.94 -7.23 -9.72
N LEU A 10 -0.88 -7.24 -10.53
CA LEU A 10 0.21 -6.26 -10.45
C LEU A 10 -0.30 -4.83 -10.69
N TYR A 11 -1.23 -4.66 -11.63
CA TYR A 11 -1.87 -3.37 -11.86
C TYR A 11 -2.66 -2.91 -10.62
N GLN A 12 -3.46 -3.78 -10.01
CA GLN A 12 -4.20 -3.47 -8.79
C GLN A 12 -3.27 -3.20 -7.60
N LEU A 13 -2.17 -3.94 -7.47
CA LEU A 13 -1.18 -3.72 -6.42
C LEU A 13 -0.51 -2.35 -6.58
N LYS A 14 -0.16 -1.96 -7.82
CA LYS A 14 0.34 -0.62 -8.09
C LYS A 14 -0.67 0.47 -7.73
N LYS A 15 -1.95 0.27 -8.07
CA LYS A 15 -3.04 1.19 -7.67
C LYS A 15 -3.19 1.30 -6.16
N TYR A 16 -3.05 0.18 -5.45
CA TYR A 16 -3.05 0.16 -3.99
C TYR A 16 -1.86 0.93 -3.40
N MET A 17 -0.66 0.82 -3.98
CA MET A 17 0.50 1.65 -3.57
C MET A 17 0.25 3.15 -3.77
N GLU A 18 -0.31 3.54 -4.92
CA GLU A 18 -0.67 4.94 -5.21
C GLU A 18 -1.66 5.46 -4.15
N TYR A 19 -2.73 4.71 -3.89
CA TYR A 19 -3.74 5.08 -2.90
C TYR A 19 -3.18 5.18 -1.48
N THR A 20 -2.36 4.21 -1.05
CA THR A 20 -1.76 4.23 0.28
C THR A 20 -0.75 5.37 0.44
N THR A 21 -0.11 5.80 -0.65
CA THR A 21 0.76 6.99 -0.66
C THR A 21 -0.04 8.28 -0.49
N GLU A 22 -1.17 8.42 -1.20
CA GLU A 22 -2.09 9.56 -1.02
C GLU A 22 -2.68 9.60 0.40
N LEU A 23 -3.03 8.42 0.94
CA LEU A 23 -3.54 8.30 2.30
C LEU A 23 -2.47 8.69 3.33
N ARG A 24 -1.21 8.26 3.15
CA ARG A 24 -0.08 8.68 3.97
C ARG A 24 0.12 10.20 3.90
N SER A 25 0.13 10.76 2.70
CA SER A 25 0.30 12.21 2.52
C SER A 25 -0.83 12.99 3.20
N SER A 26 -2.08 12.54 3.11
CA SER A 26 -3.20 13.16 3.82
C SER A 26 -3.04 13.07 5.34
N TYR A 27 -2.56 11.92 5.84
CA TYR A 27 -2.30 11.68 7.26
C TYR A 27 -1.18 12.56 7.83
N GLU A 28 -0.13 12.84 7.05
CA GLU A 28 1.00 13.69 7.46
C GLU A 28 0.56 15.13 7.81
N HIS A 29 -0.52 15.62 7.19
CA HIS A 29 -1.06 16.97 7.43
C HIS A 29 -2.02 17.06 8.63
N LEU A 30 -2.39 15.93 9.25
CA LEU A 30 -3.27 15.91 10.41
C LEU A 30 -2.55 16.38 11.67
N SER A 31 -3.32 16.90 12.63
CA SER A 31 -2.82 17.14 13.98
C SER A 31 -2.53 15.82 14.71
N GLU A 32 -1.71 15.86 15.75
CA GLU A 32 -1.38 14.66 16.54
C GLU A 32 -2.62 13.99 17.16
N HIS A 33 -3.64 14.76 17.54
CA HIS A 33 -4.89 14.22 18.03
C HIS A 33 -5.66 13.46 16.94
N GLU A 34 -5.79 14.04 15.76
CA GLU A 34 -6.45 13.41 14.61
C GLU A 34 -5.70 12.16 14.14
N LYS A 35 -4.36 12.19 14.15
CA LYS A 35 -3.52 11.02 13.88
C LYS A 35 -3.81 9.87 14.84
N SER A 36 -3.91 10.15 16.15
CA SER A 36 -4.28 9.14 17.15
C SER A 36 -5.64 8.51 16.86
N LEU A 37 -6.66 9.34 16.55
CA LEU A 37 -8.00 8.86 16.21
C LEU A 37 -7.99 7.94 14.98
N VAL A 38 -7.23 8.28 13.93
CA VAL A 38 -7.10 7.46 12.73
C VAL A 38 -6.49 6.09 13.06
N VAL A 39 -5.41 6.06 13.86
CA VAL A 39 -4.74 4.82 14.25
C VAL A 39 -5.62 3.99 15.18
N GLU A 40 -6.32 4.62 16.13
CA GLU A 40 -7.24 3.95 17.04
C GLU A 40 -8.46 3.38 16.31
N ALA A 41 -8.96 4.05 15.28
CA ALA A 41 -10.05 3.53 14.45
C ALA A 41 -9.62 2.40 13.51
N SER A 42 -8.32 2.25 13.24
CA SER A 42 -7.79 1.20 12.37
C SER A 42 -8.02 -0.20 12.96
N PRO A 43 -8.61 -1.16 12.23
CA PRO A 43 -8.80 -2.53 12.70
C PRO A 43 -7.50 -3.24 13.06
N THR A 44 -6.41 -2.89 12.36
CA THR A 44 -5.07 -3.46 12.56
C THR A 44 -4.18 -2.57 13.40
N LYS A 45 -4.68 -1.41 13.87
CA LYS A 45 -3.91 -0.38 14.59
C LYS A 45 -2.66 0.10 13.83
N ASN A 46 -2.63 -0.11 12.51
CA ASN A 46 -1.57 0.38 11.65
C ASN A 46 -1.87 1.80 11.20
N SER A 47 -0.83 2.65 11.23
CA SER A 47 -0.89 3.98 10.64
C SER A 47 -0.89 3.92 9.11
N PRO A 48 -1.41 4.95 8.41
CA PRO A 48 -1.28 5.08 6.96
C PRO A 48 0.17 4.98 6.45
N GLU A 49 1.15 5.45 7.23
CA GLU A 49 2.58 5.28 6.93
C GLU A 49 2.99 3.80 6.89
N THR A 50 2.55 3.03 7.89
CA THR A 50 2.83 1.58 7.97
C THR A 50 2.19 0.84 6.81
N ILE A 51 0.94 1.19 6.47
CA ILE A 51 0.20 0.59 5.36
C ILE A 51 0.90 0.87 4.03
N ALA A 52 1.31 2.12 3.79
CA ALA A 52 2.05 2.48 2.58
C ALA A 52 3.35 1.68 2.48
N LYS A 53 4.14 1.61 3.56
CA LYS A 53 5.37 0.80 3.59
C LYS A 53 5.12 -0.66 3.24
N GLN A 54 4.07 -1.26 3.82
CA GLN A 54 3.68 -2.65 3.52
C GLN A 54 3.31 -2.84 2.05
N ALA A 55 2.59 -1.88 1.45
CA ALA A 55 2.24 -1.93 0.02
C ALA A 55 3.48 -1.89 -0.88
N TYR A 56 4.45 -1.02 -0.59
CA TYR A 56 5.73 -0.97 -1.32
C TYR A 56 6.52 -2.28 -1.17
N THR A 57 6.69 -2.78 0.06
CA THR A 57 7.40 -4.04 0.30
C THR A 57 6.75 -5.21 -0.43
N TRP A 58 5.41 -5.29 -0.43
CA TRP A 58 4.71 -6.35 -1.15
C TRP A 58 4.95 -6.28 -2.66
N HIS A 59 4.89 -5.08 -3.24
CA HIS A 59 5.19 -4.89 -4.66
C HIS A 59 6.61 -5.31 -5.00
N ASP A 60 7.60 -4.85 -4.24
CA ASP A 60 9.01 -5.11 -4.52
C ASP A 60 9.35 -6.60 -4.39
N ASP A 61 8.87 -7.25 -3.32
CA ASP A 61 9.06 -8.69 -3.10
C ASP A 61 8.43 -9.53 -4.22
N LEU A 62 7.22 -9.15 -4.66
CA LEU A 62 6.53 -9.86 -5.74
C LEU A 62 7.26 -9.66 -7.07
N PHE A 63 7.68 -8.44 -7.37
CA PHE A 63 8.40 -8.11 -8.60
C PHE A 63 9.76 -8.82 -8.66
N GLU A 64 10.51 -8.85 -7.55
CA GLU A 64 11.78 -9.58 -7.45
C GLU A 64 11.60 -11.08 -7.71
N ARG A 65 10.57 -11.69 -7.12
CA ARG A 65 10.26 -13.12 -7.32
C ARG A 65 9.89 -13.43 -8.76
N LEU A 66 9.07 -12.58 -9.40
CA LEU A 66 8.67 -12.77 -10.79
C LEU A 66 9.86 -12.63 -11.76
N ASN A 67 10.78 -11.69 -11.49
CA ASN A 67 11.98 -11.51 -12.32
C ASN A 67 13.03 -12.60 -12.11
N LYS A 68 13.17 -13.17 -10.90
CA LYS A 68 14.05 -14.31 -10.64
C LYS A 68 13.54 -15.63 -11.23
N THR A 69 12.26 -15.69 -11.59
CA THR A 69 11.62 -16.89 -12.17
C THR A 69 11.64 -16.88 -13.70
N ARG A 70 12.15 -15.80 -14.33
CA ARG A 70 12.40 -15.69 -15.78
C ARG A 70 13.87 -15.92 -16.09
#